data_AF-A0A662RN27-F1
#
_entry.id   AF-A0A662RN27-F1
#
_cell.length_a   1.000
_cell.length_b   1.000
_cell.length_c   1.000
_cell.angle_alpha   90.00
_cell.angle_beta   90.00
_cell.angle_gamma   90.00
#
_symmetry.space_group_name_H-M   'P 1'
#
loop_
_entity.id
_entity.type
_entity.pdbx_description
1 polymer ?
#
loop_
_entity_poly.entity_id
_entity_poly.type
_entity_poly.pdbx_seq_one_letter_code
_entity_poly.pdbx_strand_id
1 'polypeptide(L)' 'MKAKDLVGKKLNIRELMELWDQGWGIAIHMDMDDEAPYIISRKSDFFDIHDQVFECFHADDDSEDEKFIEVVVSGAGA' A
#
# COMPACT_ATOMS: atom_id res chain seq x y z
N MET A 1 -5.98 -11.69 6.34
CA MET A 1 -6.33 -10.28 6.66
C MET A 1 -7.50 -9.89 5.79
N LYS A 2 -8.51 -9.15 6.28
CA LYS A 2 -9.57 -8.62 5.41
C LYS A 2 -9.25 -7.20 4.96
N ALA A 3 -9.74 -6.78 3.80
CA ALA A 3 -9.47 -5.43 3.25
C ALA A 3 -9.94 -4.33 4.20
N LYS A 4 -11.15 -4.47 4.73
CA LYS A 4 -11.72 -3.52 5.70
C LYS A 4 -10.87 -3.32 6.96
N ASP A 5 -10.00 -4.28 7.30
CA ASP A 5 -9.13 -4.19 8.48
C ASP A 5 -7.84 -3.41 8.17
N LEU A 6 -7.58 -3.07 6.90
CA LEU A 6 -6.40 -2.32 6.43
C LEU A 6 -6.69 -0.83 6.31
N VAL A 7 -7.91 -0.44 5.92
CA VAL A 7 -8.30 0.97 5.78
C VAL A 7 -8.13 1.72 7.10
N GLY A 8 -7.43 2.86 7.04
CA GLY A 8 -7.05 3.70 8.19
C GLY A 8 -5.83 3.21 8.97
N LYS A 9 -5.20 2.09 8.59
CA LYS A 9 -3.96 1.63 9.24
C LYS A 9 -2.74 2.30 8.66
N LYS A 10 -1.81 2.61 9.56
CA LYS A 10 -0.42 2.94 9.23
C LYS A 10 0.38 1.65 9.13
N LEU A 11 0.96 1.41 7.96
CA LEU A 11 1.78 0.27 7.59
C LEU A 11 3.21 0.74 7.37
N ASN A 12 4.18 -0.02 7.86
CA ASN A 12 5.57 0.18 7.45
C ASN A 12 5.91 -0.64 6.19
N ILE A 13 7.10 -0.42 5.63
CA ILE A 13 7.55 -1.11 4.42
C ILE A 13 7.54 -2.64 4.54
N ARG A 14 7.85 -3.19 5.73
CA ARG A 14 7.82 -4.66 5.94
C ARG A 14 6.40 -5.19 5.89
N GLU A 15 5.45 -4.49 6.48
CA GLU A 15 4.03 -4.88 6.44
C GLU A 15 3.48 -4.84 5.00
N LEU A 16 3.88 -3.84 4.19
CA LEU A 16 3.53 -3.82 2.76
C LEU A 16 4.16 -4.99 1.98
N MET A 17 5.44 -5.31 2.24
CA MET A 17 6.09 -6.47 1.62
C MET A 17 5.40 -7.79 2.00
N GLU A 18 4.96 -7.94 3.24
CA GLU A 18 4.20 -9.11 3.71
C GLU A 18 2.83 -9.21 3.04
N LEU A 19 2.14 -8.09 2.79
CA LEU A 19 0.89 -8.06 2.03
C LEU A 19 1.13 -8.44 0.57
N TRP A 20 2.19 -7.93 -0.05
CA TRP A 20 2.58 -8.33 -1.41
C TRP A 20 2.85 -9.84 -1.51
N ASP A 21 3.61 -10.40 -0.56
CA ASP A 21 3.88 -11.85 -0.49
C ASP A 21 2.62 -12.70 -0.27
N GLN A 22 1.55 -12.11 0.30
CA GLN A 22 0.22 -12.72 0.43
C GLN A 22 -0.64 -12.60 -0.84
N GLY A 23 -0.12 -11.99 -1.91
CA GLY A 23 -0.80 -11.82 -3.19
C GLY A 23 -1.67 -10.56 -3.27
N TRP A 24 -1.38 -9.53 -2.48
CA TRP A 24 -2.03 -8.23 -2.64
C TRP A 24 -1.31 -7.37 -3.69
N GLY A 25 -2.05 -6.79 -4.63
CA GLY A 25 -1.60 -5.68 -5.43
C GLY A 25 -1.53 -4.40 -4.58
N ILE A 26 -0.51 -3.58 -4.81
CA ILE A 26 -0.23 -2.39 -3.99
C ILE A 26 -0.01 -1.20 -4.91
N ALA A 27 -0.83 -0.16 -4.71
CA ALA A 27 -0.62 1.18 -5.24
C ALA A 27 -0.13 2.12 -4.14
N ILE A 28 0.90 2.90 -4.46
CA ILE A 28 1.46 3.90 -3.56
C ILE A 28 1.26 5.27 -4.16
N HIS A 29 0.55 6.11 -3.43
CA HIS A 29 0.31 7.51 -3.72
C HIS A 29 1.33 8.36 -2.94
N MET A 30 1.99 9.32 -3.60
CA MET A 30 2.92 10.23 -2.90
C MET A 30 2.18 11.32 -2.11
N ASP A 31 0.97 11.67 -2.54
CA ASP A 31 0.03 12.59 -1.90
C ASP A 31 -1.40 12.08 -2.12
N MET A 32 -2.39 12.52 -1.33
CA MET A 32 -3.80 12.13 -1.51
C MET A 32 -4.40 12.63 -2.83
N ASP A 33 -3.82 13.68 -3.41
CA ASP A 33 -4.24 14.26 -4.69
C ASP A 33 -3.48 13.69 -5.90
N ASP A 34 -2.71 12.61 -5.71
CA ASP A 34 -1.91 12.00 -6.77
C ASP A 34 -2.80 11.31 -7.81
N GLU A 35 -2.85 11.84 -9.03
CA GLU A 35 -3.64 11.28 -10.13
C GLU A 35 -2.99 10.03 -10.76
N ALA A 36 -1.72 9.75 -10.45
CA ALA A 36 -0.95 8.68 -11.07
C ALA A 36 -0.16 7.87 -10.02
N PRO A 37 -0.85 7.02 -9.23
CA PRO A 37 -0.19 6.20 -8.22
C PRO A 37 0.89 5.29 -8.80
N TYR A 38 1.95 5.08 -8.02
CA TYR A 38 2.98 4.12 -8.34
C TYR A 38 2.52 2.69 -8.00
N ILE A 39 2.34 1.87 -9.03
CA ILE A 39 1.91 0.47 -8.89
C ILE A 39 3.13 -0.44 -8.71
N ILE A 40 3.18 -1.15 -7.59
CA ILE A 40 4.23 -2.12 -7.30
C ILE A 40 4.09 -3.31 -8.26
N SER A 41 5.05 -3.43 -9.17
CA SER A 41 5.08 -4.50 -10.17
C SER A 41 6.10 -5.58 -9.83
N ARG A 42 7.12 -5.25 -9.02
CA ARG A 42 8.17 -6.17 -8.57
C ARG A 42 8.51 -5.92 -7.11
N LYS A 43 8.93 -6.98 -6.41
CA LYS A 43 9.40 -6.86 -5.02
C LYS A 43 10.60 -5.91 -4.85
N SER A 44 11.40 -5.70 -5.91
CA SER A 44 12.50 -4.74 -5.90
C SER A 44 12.04 -3.30 -5.71
N ASP A 45 10.82 -2.98 -6.13
CA ASP A 45 10.29 -1.61 -6.14
C ASP A 45 10.17 -1.07 -4.70
N PHE A 46 9.98 -1.94 -3.71
CA PHE A 46 9.98 -1.59 -2.28
C PHE A 46 11.32 -1.02 -1.78
N PHE A 47 12.45 -1.35 -2.41
CA PHE A 47 13.75 -0.85 -1.98
C PHE A 47 13.95 0.63 -2.30
N ASP A 48 13.29 1.15 -3.33
CA ASP A 48 13.41 2.54 -3.77
C ASP A 48 12.56 3.50 -2.92
N ILE A 49 11.57 2.99 -2.20
CA ILE A 49 10.58 3.80 -1.48
C ILE A 49 11.08 4.17 -0.06
N HIS A 50 12.21 3.63 0.40
CA HIS A 50 12.80 3.89 1.73
C HIS A 50 11.84 3.64 2.92
N ASP A 51 12.33 3.77 4.16
CA ASP A 51 11.60 3.48 5.41
C ASP A 51 10.53 4.56 5.70
N GLN A 52 9.47 4.55 4.90
CA GLN A 52 8.32 5.44 5.04
C GLN A 52 7.17 4.73 5.76
N VAL A 53 6.30 5.53 6.37
CA VAL A 53 5.03 5.05 6.92
C VAL A 53 3.96 5.32 5.87
N PHE A 54 3.13 4.31 5.60
CA PHE A 54 2.09 4.36 4.59
C PHE A 54 0.74 4.26 5.26
N GLU A 55 -0.19 5.15 4.93
CA GLU A 55 -1.56 5.06 5.42
C GLU A 55 -2.43 4.44 4.33
N CYS A 56 -3.04 3.30 4.65
CA CYS A 56 -3.98 2.66 3.75
C CYS A 56 -5.31 3.41 3.79
N PHE A 57 -5.75 3.94 2.66
CA PHE A 57 -7.04 4.65 2.55
C PHE A 57 -8.06 3.88 1.71
N HIS A 58 -7.60 2.90 0.92
CA HIS A 58 -8.45 2.01 0.15
C HIS A 58 -7.90 0.59 0.19
N ALA A 59 -8.79 -0.39 0.35
CA ALA A 59 -8.46 -1.80 0.23
C ALA A 59 -9.70 -2.55 -0.28
N ASP A 60 -9.48 -3.48 -1.19
CA ASP A 60 -10.51 -4.35 -1.76
C ASP A 60 -10.08 -5.82 -1.67
N ASP A 61 -10.94 -6.65 -1.07
CA ASP A 61 -10.84 -8.12 -1.03
C ASP A 61 -12.17 -8.83 -1.34
N ASP A 62 -13.16 -8.09 -1.84
CA ASP A 62 -14.55 -8.54 -1.98
C ASP A 62 -14.92 -8.96 -3.42
N SER A 63 -13.99 -8.85 -4.38
CA SER A 63 -14.21 -9.19 -5.79
C SER A 63 -13.59 -10.55 -6.19
N GLU A 64 -14.05 -11.15 -7.30
CA GLU A 64 -13.36 -12.29 -7.96
C GLU A 64 -11.96 -11.91 -8.48
N ASP A 65 -11.65 -10.62 -8.48
CA ASP A 65 -10.38 -10.00 -8.84
C ASP A 65 -9.30 -10.13 -7.73
N GLU A 66 -8.07 -9.79 -8.12
CA GLU A 66 -6.90 -9.81 -7.24
C GLU A 66 -7.08 -8.83 -6.06
N LYS A 67 -6.73 -9.27 -4.85
CA LYS A 67 -6.75 -8.44 -3.64
C LYS A 67 -5.90 -7.20 -3.86
N PHE A 68 -6.39 -6.02 -3.49
CA PHE A 68 -5.70 -4.77 -3.79
C PHE A 68 -5.75 -3.78 -2.63
N ILE A 69 -4.68 -3.02 -2.43
CA ILE A 69 -4.64 -1.88 -1.51
C ILE A 69 -4.04 -0.65 -2.16
N GLU A 70 -4.54 0.50 -1.74
CA GLU A 70 -3.96 1.81 -2.03
C GLU A 70 -3.53 2.46 -0.73
N VAL A 71 -2.28 2.92 -0.73
CA VAL A 71 -1.67 3.57 0.41
C VAL A 71 -1.09 4.90 0.00
N VAL A 72 -1.13 5.87 0.90
CA VAL A 72 -0.47 7.16 0.73
C VAL A 72 0.76 7.23 1.63
N VAL A 73 1.82 7.87 1.16
CA VAL A 73 2.97 8.20 1.99
C VAL A 73 2.52 9.16 3.10
N SER A 74 2.40 8.64 4.31
CA SER A 74 2.14 9.43 5.51
C SER A 74 3.52 9.82 6.03
N GLY A 75 4.05 10.94 5.55
CA GLY A 75 5.34 11.46 6.00
C GLY A 75 5.44 11.33 7.52
N ALA A 76 6.49 10.67 8.01
CA ALA A 76 6.83 10.75 9.42
C ALA A 76 6.95 12.26 9.72
N GLY A 77 6.02 12.77 10.53
CA GLY A 77 5.77 14.20 10.63
C GLY A 77 7.02 15.04 10.88
N ALA A 78 6.93 16.29 10.47
CA ALA A 78 7.74 17.38 11.02
C ALA A 78 7.85 17.31 12.56
#